data_AF-A0A1V2DRM6-F1
#
_entry.id   AF-A0A1V2DRM6-F1
#
_cell.length_a   1.000
_cell.length_b   1.000
_cell.length_c   1.000
_cell.angle_alpha   90.00
_cell.angle_beta   90.00
_cell.angle_gamma   90.00
#
_symmetry.space_group_name_H-M   'P 1'
#
loop_
_entity.id
_entity.type
_entity.pdbx_description
1 polymer ?
#
loop_
_entity_poly.entity_id
_entity_poly.type
_entity_poly.pdbx_seq_one_letter_code
_entity_poly.pdbx_strand_id
1 'polypeptide(L)' 'MGISIWQLLIVLGIVILLFGTKKLRNIGSDLGGAIRGFKKSMNEEEEAPAKPKPDNLENKSATDTAAAEDKPQEKNHG' A
#
# COMPACT_ATOMS: atom_id res chain seq x y z
N MET A 1 3.17 1.61 32.35
CA MET A 1 4.02 1.49 31.15
C MET A 1 3.13 1.05 30.00
N GLY A 2 2.55 2.02 29.28
CA GLY A 2 1.59 1.73 28.20
C GLY A 2 2.28 1.28 26.91
N ILE A 3 1.49 0.80 25.96
CA ILE A 3 1.95 0.56 24.59
C ILE A 3 2.25 1.93 23.99
N SER A 4 3.54 2.28 23.91
CA SER A 4 3.96 3.51 23.23
C SER A 4 4.08 3.23 21.73
N ILE A 5 3.75 4.26 20.94
CA ILE A 5 3.79 4.23 19.47
C ILE A 5 5.17 3.80 18.95
N TRP A 6 6.23 4.18 19.66
CA TRP A 6 7.61 3.79 19.32
C TRP A 6 7.85 2.28 19.36
N GLN A 7 7.25 1.55 20.32
CA GLN A 7 7.37 0.10 20.41
C GLN A 7 6.62 -0.57 19.25
N LEU A 8 5.45 -0.04 18.87
CA LEU A 8 4.69 -0.56 17.73
C LEU A 8 5.47 -0.40 16.41
N LEU A 9 6.16 0.72 16.20
CA LEU A 9 6.99 0.91 15.01
C LEU A 9 8.16 -0.07 14.93
N ILE A 10 8.82 -0.34 16.07
CA ILE A 10 9.93 -1.32 16.14
C ILE A 10 9.40 -2.73 15.81
N VAL A 11 8.28 -3.13 16.41
CA VAL A 11 7.66 -4.44 16.15
C VAL A 11 7.21 -4.55 14.69
N LEU A 12 6.57 -3.50 14.15
CA LEU A 12 6.15 -3.46 12.74
C LEU A 12 7.34 -3.59 11.79
N GLY A 13 8.47 -2.94 12.11
CA GLY A 13 9.72 -3.09 11.35
C GLY A 13 10.19 -4.53 11.28
N ILE A 14 10.23 -5.23 12.42
CA ILE A 14 10.61 -6.65 12.47
C ILE A 14 9.66 -7.52 11.64
N VAL A 15 8.35 -7.29 11.74
CA VAL A 15 7.36 -8.01 10.93
C VAL A 15 7.60 -7.79 9.43
N ILE A 16 7.85 -6.55 9.00
CA ILE A 16 8.17 -6.25 7.60
C ILE A 16 9.46 -6.98 7.16
N LEU A 17 10.48 -7.05 8.01
CA LEU A 17 11.72 -7.78 7.72
C LEU A 17 11.51 -9.29 7.56
N LEU A 18 10.66 -9.90 8.40
CA LEU A 18 10.37 -11.34 8.34
C LEU A 18 9.49 -11.72 7.16
N PHE A 19 8.44 -10.94 6.90
CA PHE A 19 7.46 -11.25 5.86
C PHE A 19 7.83 -10.64 4.50
N GLY A 20 8.72 -9.65 4.48
CA GLY A 20 9.05 -8.84 3.32
C GLY A 20 7.95 -7.83 2.95
N THR A 21 8.34 -6.71 2.35
CA THR A 21 7.41 -5.66 1.89
C THR A 21 6.50 -6.13 0.77
N LYS A 22 6.95 -7.09 -0.06
CA LYS A 22 6.18 -7.62 -1.20
C LYS A 22 4.91 -8.36 -0.76
N LYS A 23 5.02 -9.19 0.29
CA LYS A 23 3.87 -9.95 0.81
C LYS A 23 2.91 -9.05 1.58
N LEU A 24 3.45 -8.11 2.36
CA LEU A 24 2.67 -7.09 3.05
C LEU A 24 1.93 -6.16 2.10
N ARG A 25 2.53 -5.80 0.95
CA ARG A 25 1.88 -4.98 -0.08
C ARG A 25 0.72 -5.73 -0.74
N ASN A 26 0.90 -7.00 -1.08
CA ASN A 26 -0.16 -7.79 -1.72
C ASN A 26 -1.39 -7.91 -0.80
N ILE A 27 -1.16 -8.33 0.45
CA ILE A 27 -2.23 -8.47 1.46
C ILE A 27 -2.79 -7.10 1.87
N GLY A 28 -1.93 -6.08 1.96
CA GLY A 28 -2.31 -4.72 2.32
C GLY A 28 -3.18 -4.04 1.26
N SER A 29 -3.00 -4.33 -0.02
CA SER A 29 -3.89 -3.84 -1.08
C SER A 29 -5.29 -4.42 -0.94
N ASP A 30 -5.40 -5.73 -0.70
CA ASP A 30 -6.68 -6.43 -0.56
C ASP A 30 -7.44 -5.97 0.69
N LEU A 31 -6.76 -5.96 1.84
CA LEU A 31 -7.34 -5.48 3.11
C LEU A 31 -7.61 -3.97 3.07
N GLY A 32 -6.72 -3.19 2.46
CA GLY A 32 -6.86 -1.75 2.33
C GLY A 32 -8.08 -1.36 1.50
N GLY A 33 -8.36 -2.08 0.42
CA GLY A 33 -9.58 -1.90 -0.37
C GLY A 33 -10.85 -2.17 0.44
N ALA A 34 -10.88 -3.28 1.19
CA ALA A 34 -12.02 -3.63 2.03
C ALA A 34 -12.27 -2.61 3.16
N ILE A 35 -11.21 -2.17 3.84
CA ILE A 35 -11.30 -1.16 4.92
C ILE A 35 -11.70 0.20 4.37
N ARG A 36 -11.24 0.59 3.17
CA ARG A 36 -11.62 1.85 2.52
C ARG A 36 -13.11 1.88 2.18
N GLY A 37 -13.66 0.76 1.68
CA GLY A 37 -15.10 0.61 1.45
C GLY A 37 -15.90 0.72 2.75
N PHE A 38 -15.47 0.00 3.80
CA PHE A 38 -16.11 0.07 5.12
C PHE A 38 -16.11 1.48 5.70
N LYS A 39 -14.97 2.19 5.67
CA LYS A 39 -14.87 3.57 6.15
C LYS A 39 -15.80 4.50 5.36
N LYS A 40 -15.86 4.32 4.03
CA LYS A 40 -16.71 5.14 3.15
C LYS A 40 -18.19 4.96 3.49
N SER A 41 -18.66 3.72 3.60
CA SER A 41 -20.05 3.42 3.99
C SER A 41 -20.40 3.94 5.39
N MET A 42 -19.47 3.83 6.35
CA MET A 42 -19.69 4.35 7.70
C MET A 42 -19.75 5.88 7.75
N ASN A 43 -18.98 6.58 6.92
CA ASN A 43 -19.05 8.04 6.80
C ASN A 43 -20.30 8.49 6.01
N GLU A 44 -20.76 7.70 5.03
CA GLU A 44 -22.00 7.95 4.29
C GLU A 44 -23.25 7.79 5.15
N GLU A 45 -23.23 6.94 6.19
CA GLU A 45 -24.31 6.84 7.19
C GLU A 45 -24.34 8.02 8.18
N GLU A 46 -23.20 8.65 8.48
CA GLU A 46 -23.14 9.84 9.35
C GLU A 46 -23.45 11.16 8.62
N GLU A 47 -23.22 11.25 7.31
CA GLU A 47 -23.47 12.46 6.50
C GLU A 47 -24.44 12.21 5.32
N ALA A 48 -25.75 12.42 5.55
CA ALA A 48 -26.71 12.55 4.45
C ALA A 48 -26.50 13.85 3.64
N PRO A 49 -26.91 13.88 2.35
CA PRO A 49 -26.06 13.75 1.17
C PRO A 49 -25.34 15.05 0.78
N ALA A 50 -24.01 15.03 0.73
CA ALA A 50 -23.21 16.06 0.06
C ALA A 50 -22.34 15.49 -1.08
N LYS A 51 -23.02 15.19 -2.19
CA LYS A 51 -22.49 15.03 -3.57
C LYS A 51 -21.55 13.82 -3.82
N PRO A 52 -21.74 13.09 -4.93
CA PRO A 52 -20.84 12.00 -5.30
C PRO A 52 -19.49 12.59 -5.72
N LYS A 53 -18.44 12.31 -4.96
CA LYS A 53 -17.07 12.46 -5.46
C LYS A 53 -16.84 11.32 -6.46
N PRO A 54 -16.50 11.60 -7.74
CA PRO A 54 -16.13 10.56 -8.68
C PRO A 54 -14.83 9.94 -8.19
N ASP A 55 -14.91 8.77 -7.57
CA ASP A 55 -13.73 7.99 -7.19
C ASP A 55 -13.18 7.37 -8.48
N ASN A 56 -12.38 8.15 -9.21
CA ASN A 56 -11.47 7.64 -10.22
C ASN A 56 -10.41 6.80 -9.49
N LEU A 57 -10.77 5.56 -9.15
CA LEU A 57 -9.79 4.51 -8.91
C LEU A 57 -9.51 3.86 -10.25
N GLU A 58 -8.76 4.62 -11.06
CA GLU A 58 -7.92 4.09 -12.11
C GLU A 58 -7.22 2.85 -11.55
N ASN A 59 -7.52 1.72 -12.18
CA ASN A 59 -6.83 0.46 -12.01
C ASN A 59 -5.38 0.63 -12.48
N LYS A 60 -4.56 1.34 -11.72
CA LYS A 60 -3.13 1.35 -11.89
C LYS A 60 -2.58 0.20 -11.09
N SER A 61 -2.71 -0.98 -11.68
CA SER A 61 -1.87 -2.13 -11.40
C SER A 61 -0.42 -1.64 -11.42
N ALA A 62 0.13 -1.36 -10.24
CA ALA A 62 1.51 -0.91 -10.04
C ALA A 62 2.44 -2.12 -10.16
N THR A 63 2.55 -2.62 -11.38
CA THR A 63 3.80 -3.19 -11.87
C THR A 63 4.78 -2.02 -12.00
N ASP A 64 5.74 -1.93 -11.08
CA ASP A 64 7.16 -1.71 -11.41
C ASP A 64 8.04 -1.56 -10.15
N THR A 65 8.98 -2.50 -10.04
CA THR A 65 10.43 -2.30 -9.85
C THR A 65 10.98 -1.44 -8.70
N ALA A 66 11.68 -2.12 -7.76
CA ALA A 66 12.94 -1.72 -7.09
C ALA A 66 13.39 -2.89 -6.18
N ALA A 67 14.62 -3.45 -6.14
CA ALA A 67 15.98 -3.16 -6.64
C ALA A 67 16.72 -4.53 -6.72
N ALA A 68 17.89 -4.79 -7.33
CA ALA A 68 19.08 -4.01 -7.63
C ALA A 68 19.98 -4.75 -8.67
N GLU A 69 20.64 -3.97 -9.53
CA GLU A 69 22.06 -4.05 -10.00
C GLU A 69 22.66 -5.34 -10.64
N ASP A 70 22.94 -5.28 -11.95
CA ASP A 70 24.31 -5.44 -12.51
C ASP A 70 24.45 -4.75 -13.90
N LYS A 71 25.57 -4.06 -14.14
CA LYS A 71 25.99 -3.29 -15.36
C LYS A 71 26.94 -4.20 -16.21
N PRO A 72 27.48 -3.86 -17.41
CA PRO A 72 27.26 -2.76 -18.36
C PRO A 72 27.18 -3.19 -19.87
N GLN A 73 26.82 -2.22 -20.73
CA GLN A 73 26.93 -2.11 -22.20
C GLN A 73 27.74 -3.14 -23.02
N GLU A 74 27.16 -3.60 -24.15
CA GLU A 74 27.91 -3.97 -25.36
C GLU A 74 27.22 -3.44 -26.65
N LYS A 75 28.05 -2.87 -27.52
CA LYS A 75 27.77 -2.05 -28.70
C LYS A 75 27.04 -2.82 -29.82
N ASN A 76 26.11 -2.15 -30.49
CA ASN A 76 25.86 -2.34 -31.91
C ASN A 76 25.98 -0.98 -32.62
N HIS A 77 26.95 -0.88 -33.51
CA HIS A 77 27.02 0.14 -34.56
C HIS A 77 27.71 -0.50 -35.76
N GLY A 78 27.00 -0.49 -36.90
CA GLY A 78 27.56 -0.44 -38.25
C GLY A 78 28.19 -1.72 -38.77
#